data_AF-A0A7C6PXC1-F1
#
_entry.id   AF-A0A7C6PXC1-F1
#
_cell.length_a   1.000
_cell.length_b   1.000
_cell.length_c   1.000
_cell.angle_alpha   90.00
_cell.angle_beta   90.00
_cell.angle_gamma   90.00
#
_symmetry.space_group_name_H-M   'P 1'
#
loop_
_entity.id
_entity.type
_entity.pdbx_description
1 polymer ?
#
loop_
_entity_poly.entity_id
_entity_poly.type
_entity_poly.pdbx_seq_one_letter_code
_entity_poly.pdbx_strand_id
1 'polypeptide(L)'
;MLQLDLIGLFITLLFLGPQNIFYVFIAILIHEIGRLVFLILIKSPVEAVVTGGILNSTVLATAEPITISLLITLAGPFFCMITSLFIFRMKKKFLKNINEFINPFCKLDNPWAVINFRFAILSTIFGIIKLLNIGLLR
;
A
#
# COMPACT_ATOMS: atom_id res chain seq x y z
N MET A 1 0.11 -1.66 19.60
CA MET A 1 1.38 -0.90 19.55
C MET A 1 1.70 -0.52 18.11
N LEU A 2 2.02 0.75 17.84
CA LEU A 2 2.43 1.21 16.51
C LEU A 2 3.96 1.13 16.39
N GLN A 3 4.45 0.44 15.36
CA GLN A 3 5.88 0.34 15.05
C GLN A 3 6.14 0.92 13.65
N LEU A 4 7.22 1.68 13.52
CA LEU A 4 7.71 2.16 12.23
C LEU A 4 8.88 1.29 11.78
N ASP A 5 8.75 0.71 10.60
CA ASP A 5 9.84 -0.04 9.96
C ASP A 5 10.55 0.87 8.95
N LEU A 6 11.65 1.47 9.41
CA LEU A 6 12.46 2.38 8.60
C LEU A 6 13.10 1.67 7.40
N ILE A 7 13.45 0.39 7.53
CA ILE A 7 14.03 -0.39 6.43
C ILE A 7 12.97 -0.64 5.38
N GLY A 8 11.77 -1.06 5.78
CA GLY A 8 10.63 -1.23 4.87
C GLY A 8 10.26 0.08 4.16
N LEU A 9 10.27 1.21 4.87
CA LEU A 9 10.04 2.53 4.27
C LEU A 9 11.14 2.91 3.26
N PHE A 10 12.40 2.64 3.56
CA PHE A 10 13.50 2.89 2.64
C PHE A 10 13.39 2.03 1.37
N ILE A 11 13.09 0.74 1.52
CA ILE A 11 12.82 -0.16 0.39
C ILE A 11 11.65 0.35 -0.45
N THR A 12 10.57 0.78 0.21
CA THR A 12 9.39 1.35 -0.45
C THR A 12 9.75 2.57 -1.31
N LEU A 13 10.61 3.46 -0.82
CA LEU A 13 11.09 4.62 -1.58
C LEU A 13 11.86 4.22 -2.83
N LEU A 14 12.72 3.20 -2.74
CA LEU A 14 13.49 2.69 -3.88
C LEU A 14 12.60 2.10 -4.98
N PHE A 15 11.56 1.33 -4.60
CA PHE A 15 10.66 0.69 -5.55
C PHE A 15 9.66 1.64 -6.22
N LEU A 16 9.26 2.71 -5.52
CA LEU A 16 8.21 3.60 -6.01
C LEU A 16 8.73 4.86 -6.69
N GLY A 17 9.88 5.36 -6.26
CA GLY A 17 10.57 6.44 -6.92
C GLY A 17 11.20 7.43 -5.94
N PRO A 18 12.53 7.38 -5.74
CA PRO A 18 13.21 8.26 -4.80
C PRO A 18 13.24 9.72 -5.27
N GLN A 19 12.93 10.01 -6.53
CA GLN A 19 12.78 11.39 -7.01
C GLN A 19 11.44 12.03 -6.60
N ASN A 20 10.47 11.23 -6.15
CA ASN A 20 9.11 11.68 -5.85
C ASN A 20 8.72 11.38 -4.39
N ILE A 21 9.66 11.58 -3.46
CA ILE A 21 9.56 11.23 -2.04
C ILE A 21 8.24 11.69 -1.40
N PHE A 22 7.85 12.94 -1.65
CA PHE A 22 6.62 13.52 -1.09
C PHE A 22 5.37 12.73 -1.49
N TYR A 23 5.28 12.33 -2.76
CA TYR A 23 4.15 11.54 -3.26
C TYR A 23 4.16 10.10 -2.75
N VAL A 24 5.35 9.53 -2.47
CA VAL A 24 5.47 8.22 -1.83
C VAL A 24 4.92 8.27 -0.41
N PHE A 25 5.27 9.29 0.38
CA PHE A 25 4.71 9.45 1.73
C PHE A 25 3.20 9.66 1.71
N ILE A 26 2.66 10.43 0.76
CA ILE A 26 1.21 10.57 0.59
C ILE A 26 0.56 9.22 0.31
N ALA A 27 1.13 8.41 -0.59
CA ALA A 27 0.59 7.09 -0.90
C ALA A 27 0.61 6.15 0.33
N ILE A 28 1.67 6.21 1.15
CA ILE A 28 1.74 5.47 2.42
C ILE A 28 0.63 5.92 3.36
N LEU A 29 0.41 7.23 3.51
CA LEU A 29 -0.66 7.74 4.37
C LEU A 29 -2.05 7.31 3.90
N ILE A 30 -2.32 7.42 2.59
CA ILE A 30 -3.60 6.98 2.00
C ILE A 30 -3.81 5.49 2.25
N HIS A 31 -2.77 4.69 2.04
CA HIS A 31 -2.80 3.25 2.31
C HIS A 31 -3.16 2.97 3.77
N GLU A 32 -2.45 3.59 4.71
CA GLU A 32 -2.67 3.37 6.15
C GLU A 32 -4.05 3.83 6.60
N ILE A 33 -4.53 4.97 6.10
CA ILE A 33 -5.89 5.44 6.36
C ILE A 33 -6.93 4.41 5.87
N GLY A 34 -6.79 3.91 4.64
CA GLY A 34 -7.70 2.90 4.09
C GLY A 34 -7.75 1.64 4.95
N ARG A 35 -6.59 1.17 5.41
CA ARG A 35 -6.48 0.02 6.32
C ARG A 35 -7.12 0.29 7.68
N LEU A 36 -6.86 1.45 8.29
CA LEU A 36 -7.44 1.83 9.58
C LEU A 36 -8.96 1.95 9.52
N VAL A 37 -9.51 2.51 8.44
CA VAL A 37 -10.97 2.58 8.23
C VAL A 37 -11.59 1.18 8.27
N PHE A 38 -11.00 0.21 7.58
CA PHE A 38 -11.49 -1.17 7.59
C PHE A 38 -11.36 -1.85 8.95
N LEU A 39 -10.26 -1.63 9.66
CA LEU A 39 -10.08 -2.15 11.02
C LEU A 39 -11.16 -1.65 11.97
N ILE A 40 -11.53 -0.36 11.88
CA ILE A 40 -12.61 0.24 12.66
C ILE A 40 -13.96 -0.38 12.30
N LEU A 41 -14.24 -0.59 11.01
CA LEU A 41 -15.51 -1.15 10.53
C LEU A 41 -15.70 -2.61 10.98
N ILE A 42 -14.63 -3.41 10.95
CA ILE A 42 -14.66 -4.83 11.32
C ILE A 42 -14.66 -5.02 12.85
N LYS A 43 -14.26 -3.99 13.61
CA LYS A 43 -14.11 -4.04 15.08
C LYS A 43 -13.15 -5.14 15.56
N SER A 44 -12.18 -5.52 14.72
CA SER A 44 -11.20 -6.54 15.10
C SER A 44 -10.15 -5.92 16.03
N PRO A 45 -9.85 -6.55 17.19
CA PRO A 45 -8.84 -6.06 18.12
C PRO A 45 -7.44 -6.16 17.50
N VAL A 46 -6.73 -5.03 17.46
CA VAL A 46 -5.39 -4.92 16.87
C VAL A 46 -4.34 -4.91 17.96
N GLU A 47 -3.43 -5.87 17.94
CA GLU A 47 -2.30 -5.91 18.89
C GLU A 47 -1.16 -5.02 18.42
N ALA A 48 -0.79 -5.13 17.15
CA ALA A 48 0.31 -4.36 16.60
C ALA A 48 0.06 -3.95 15.14
N VAL A 49 0.54 -2.76 14.81
CA VAL A 49 0.56 -2.24 13.44
C VAL A 49 2.00 -1.85 13.13
N VAL A 50 2.60 -2.53 12.16
CA VAL A 50 3.94 -2.20 11.64
C VAL A 50 3.76 -1.45 10.32
N THR A 51 4.24 -0.22 10.28
CA THR A 51 4.16 0.66 9.10
C THR A 51 5.52 0.68 8.42
N GLY A 52 5.66 -0.10 7.34
CA GLY A 52 6.87 -0.23 6.53
C GLY A 52 6.65 0.09 5.06
N GLY A 53 5.65 0.92 4.74
CA GLY A 53 5.23 1.16 3.36
C GLY A 53 4.60 -0.10 2.73
N ILE A 54 5.15 -0.58 1.60
CA ILE A 54 4.63 -1.78 0.92
C ILE A 54 4.84 -3.08 1.73
N LEU A 55 5.70 -3.06 2.74
CA LEU A 55 6.02 -4.20 3.63
C LEU A 55 5.28 -4.13 4.98
N ASN A 56 4.21 -3.36 5.04
CA ASN A 56 3.45 -3.19 6.26
C ASN A 56 2.81 -4.48 6.78
N SER A 57 2.45 -4.46 8.07
CA SER A 57 1.84 -5.61 8.72
C SER A 57 0.88 -5.21 9.83
N THR A 58 -0.13 -6.04 10.03
CA THR A 58 -1.08 -5.93 11.15
C THR A 58 -1.12 -7.26 11.86
N VAL A 59 -0.87 -7.23 13.17
CA VAL A 59 -1.05 -8.37 14.07
C VAL A 59 -2.38 -8.17 14.77
N LEU A 60 -3.30 -9.10 14.53
CA LEU A 60 -4.63 -9.12 15.13
C LEU A 60 -4.59 -9.97 16.41
N ALA A 61 -5.33 -9.57 17.45
CA ALA A 61 -5.34 -10.27 18.74
C ALA A 61 -6.02 -11.65 18.68
N THR A 62 -6.89 -11.82 17.68
CA THR A 62 -7.66 -13.03 17.45
C THR A 62 -7.33 -13.62 16.10
N ALA A 63 -7.41 -14.95 16.01
CA ALA A 63 -7.33 -15.65 14.74
C ALA A 63 -8.61 -15.37 13.93
N GLU A 64 -8.60 -14.28 13.16
CA GLU A 64 -9.69 -13.97 12.26
C GLU A 64 -9.76 -14.95 11.07
N PRO A 65 -10.95 -15.19 10.50
CA PRO A 65 -11.11 -15.86 9.22
C PRO A 65 -10.20 -15.27 8.14
N ILE A 66 -9.76 -16.14 7.22
CA ILE A 66 -8.87 -15.74 6.13
C ILE A 66 -9.50 -14.65 5.24
N THR A 67 -10.83 -14.65 5.11
CA THR A 67 -11.59 -13.64 4.36
C THR A 67 -11.48 -12.26 4.99
N ILE A 68 -11.58 -12.16 6.32
CA ILE A 68 -11.42 -10.91 7.08
C ILE A 68 -9.98 -10.42 6.99
N SER A 69 -9.01 -11.34 7.16
CA SER A 69 -7.59 -11.02 7.03
C SER A 69 -7.24 -10.49 5.63
N LEU A 70 -7.82 -11.08 4.59
CA LEU A 70 -7.67 -10.64 3.20
C LEU A 70 -8.30 -9.26 2.99
N LEU A 71 -9.50 -9.00 3.52
CA LEU A 71 -10.17 -7.71 3.42
C LEU A 71 -9.34 -6.58 4.05
N ILE A 72 -8.80 -6.81 5.25
CA ILE A 72 -7.92 -5.85 5.94
C ILE A 72 -6.63 -5.62 5.13
N THR A 73 -6.05 -6.69 4.58
CA THR A 73 -4.82 -6.61 3.78
C THR A 73 -5.03 -5.80 2.49
N LEU A 74 -6.19 -5.96 1.84
CA LEU A 74 -6.52 -5.29 0.58
C LEU A 74 -7.15 -3.91 0.74
N ALA A 75 -7.54 -3.52 1.94
CA ALA A 75 -8.15 -2.21 2.21
C ALA A 75 -7.24 -1.04 1.84
N GLY A 76 -5.98 -1.06 2.28
CA GLY A 76 -5.03 0.01 1.97
C GLY A 76 -4.70 0.11 0.47
N PRO A 77 -4.36 -0.99 -0.23
CA PRO A 77 -4.11 -0.97 -1.66
C PRO A 77 -5.33 -0.48 -2.47
N PHE A 78 -6.53 -0.84 -2.04
CA PHE A 78 -7.78 -0.40 -2.66
C PHE A 78 -7.94 1.13 -2.62
N PHE A 79 -7.65 1.77 -1.49
CA PHE A 79 -7.69 3.23 -1.37
C PHE A 79 -6.66 3.93 -2.25
N CYS A 80 -5.44 3.38 -2.34
CA CYS A 80 -4.42 3.88 -3.27
C CYS A 80 -4.87 3.73 -4.73
N MET A 81 -5.50 2.60 -5.09
CA MET A 81 -6.03 2.38 -6.43
C MET A 81 -7.13 3.39 -6.79
N ILE A 82 -8.11 3.61 -5.90
CA ILE A 82 -9.17 4.61 -6.11
C ILE A 82 -8.58 6.00 -6.29
N THR A 83 -7.64 6.38 -5.41
CA THR A 83 -6.99 7.70 -5.48
C THR A 83 -6.30 7.89 -6.82
N SER A 84 -5.58 6.87 -7.30
CA SER A 84 -4.94 6.90 -8.61
C SER A 84 -5.95 7.09 -9.74
N LEU A 85 -7.02 6.30 -9.77
CA LEU A 85 -8.07 6.36 -10.79
C LEU A 85 -8.79 7.70 -10.80
N PHE A 86 -9.06 8.26 -9.63
CA PHE A 86 -9.69 9.57 -9.49
C PHE A 86 -8.81 10.68 -10.09
N ILE A 87 -7.52 10.69 -9.77
CA ILE A 87 -6.58 11.68 -10.29
C ILE A 87 -6.35 11.50 -11.79
N PHE A 88 -6.31 10.26 -12.28
CA PHE A 88 -6.25 9.97 -13.70
C PHE A 88 -7.41 10.62 -14.46
N ARG A 89 -8.65 10.43 -13.97
CA ARG A 89 -9.85 11.03 -14.56
C ARG A 89 -9.77 12.56 -14.61
N MET A 90 -9.16 13.19 -13.61
CA MET A 90 -9.01 14.65 -13.55
C MET A 90 -7.95 15.19 -14.53
N LYS A 91 -6.83 14.48 -14.72
CA LYS A 91 -5.68 14.98 -15.51
C LYS A 91 -5.60 14.47 -16.96
N LYS A 92 -6.54 13.63 -17.42
CA LYS A 92 -6.64 13.03 -18.78
C LYS A 92 -5.41 12.25 -19.29
N LYS A 93 -4.24 12.35 -18.65
CA LYS A 93 -3.01 11.65 -19.01
C LYS A 93 -2.43 10.94 -17.78
N PHE A 94 -2.30 9.62 -17.87
CA PHE A 94 -1.79 8.77 -16.79
C PHE A 94 -0.27 8.60 -16.88
N LEU A 95 0.19 8.15 -18.04
CA LEU A 95 1.58 7.83 -18.37
C LEU A 95 1.89 8.41 -19.74
N LYS A 96 3.11 8.92 -19.92
CA LYS A 96 3.62 9.23 -21.26
C LYS A 96 4.13 7.98 -21.97
N ASN A 97 4.73 7.06 -21.22
CA ASN A 97 5.27 5.80 -21.70
C ASN A 97 5.27 4.75 -20.56
N ILE A 98 5.27 3.46 -20.91
CA ILE A 98 5.37 2.34 -19.96
C ILE A 98 6.63 2.43 -19.08
N ASN A 99 7.72 3.01 -19.59
CA ASN A 99 8.95 3.24 -18.82
C ASN A 99 8.73 4.17 -17.62
N GLU A 100 7.79 5.13 -17.70
CA GLU A 100 7.40 5.94 -16.53
C GLU A 100 6.63 5.12 -15.49
N PHE A 101 6.10 3.96 -15.85
CA PHE A 101 5.45 3.05 -14.91
C PHE A 101 6.42 2.03 -14.32
N ILE A 102 7.40 1.55 -15.07
CA ILE A 102 8.32 0.50 -14.61
C ILE A 102 9.53 1.07 -13.87
N ASN A 103 10.11 2.16 -14.37
CA ASN A 103 11.34 2.70 -13.79
C ASN A 103 11.04 3.69 -12.64
N PRO A 104 11.42 3.38 -11.39
CA PRO A 104 11.21 4.28 -10.26
C PRO A 104 12.04 5.57 -10.33
N PHE A 105 13.14 5.58 -11.09
CA PHE A 105 14.04 6.72 -11.22
C PHE A 105 13.68 7.66 -12.38
N CYS A 106 12.57 7.43 -13.08
CA CYS A 106 12.08 8.35 -14.10
C CYS A 106 11.33 9.52 -13.47
N LYS A 107 11.47 10.71 -14.07
CA LYS A 107 10.59 11.84 -13.79
C LYS A 107 9.18 11.53 -14.32
N LEU A 108 8.17 11.76 -13.49
CA LEU A 108 6.78 11.41 -13.81
C LEU A 108 6.00 12.66 -14.21
N ASP A 109 5.22 12.58 -15.30
CA ASP A 109 4.27 13.64 -15.69
C ASP A 109 3.16 13.80 -14.63
N ASN A 110 2.69 12.68 -14.06
CA ASN A 110 1.66 12.65 -13.02
C ASN A 110 2.08 11.76 -11.83
N PRO A 111 3.00 12.24 -10.97
CA PRO A 111 3.60 11.43 -9.91
C PRO A 111 2.56 10.89 -8.93
N TRP A 112 1.53 11.69 -8.60
CA TRP A 112 0.50 11.27 -7.64
C TRP A 112 -0.24 10.01 -8.11
N ALA A 113 -0.75 10.00 -9.34
CA ALA A 113 -1.51 8.88 -9.87
C ALA A 113 -0.63 7.63 -10.04
N VAL A 114 0.55 7.80 -10.65
CA VAL A 114 1.46 6.68 -10.92
C VAL A 114 1.98 6.05 -9.64
N ILE A 115 2.38 6.84 -8.64
CA ILE A 115 2.92 6.32 -7.37
C ILE A 115 1.85 5.60 -6.58
N ASN A 116 0.63 6.15 -6.49
CA ASN A 116 -0.48 5.46 -5.82
C ASN A 116 -0.82 4.15 -6.51
N PHE A 117 -0.77 4.10 -7.85
CA PHE A 117 -1.01 2.87 -8.60
C PHE A 117 0.08 1.82 -8.38
N ARG A 118 1.35 2.21 -8.46
CA ARG A 118 2.49 1.33 -8.14
C ARG A 118 2.40 0.81 -6.71
N PHE A 119 2.08 1.69 -5.76
CA PHE A 119 1.91 1.34 -4.36
C PHE A 119 0.81 0.30 -4.19
N ALA A 120 -0.35 0.52 -4.81
CA ALA A 120 -1.47 -0.42 -4.77
C ALA A 120 -1.08 -1.80 -5.29
N ILE A 121 -0.39 -1.88 -6.44
CA ILE A 121 0.04 -3.15 -7.02
C ILE A 121 1.05 -3.86 -6.11
N LEU A 122 2.12 -3.18 -5.71
CA LEU A 122 3.17 -3.78 -4.89
C LEU A 122 2.63 -4.22 -3.53
N SER A 123 1.86 -3.36 -2.86
CA SER A 123 1.28 -3.68 -1.56
C SER A 123 0.27 -4.82 -1.63
N THR A 124 -0.48 -4.95 -2.73
CA THR A 124 -1.36 -6.11 -2.97
C THR A 124 -0.55 -7.40 -3.10
N ILE A 125 0.51 -7.39 -3.92
CA ILE A 125 1.37 -8.56 -4.14
C ILE A 125 2.02 -9.00 -2.83
N PHE A 126 2.69 -8.08 -2.12
CA PHE A 126 3.36 -8.39 -0.86
C PHE A 126 2.37 -8.82 0.22
N GLY A 127 1.19 -8.17 0.29
CA GLY A 127 0.12 -8.54 1.21
C GLY A 127 -0.40 -9.96 0.98
N ILE A 128 -0.67 -10.34 -0.28
CA ILE A 128 -1.15 -11.68 -0.63
C ILE A 128 -0.07 -12.74 -0.35
N ILE A 129 1.18 -12.50 -0.75
CA ILE A 129 2.30 -13.43 -0.49
C ILE A 129 2.43 -13.69 1.01
N LYS A 130 2.35 -12.63 1.81
CA LYS A 130 2.43 -12.72 3.26
C LYS A 130 1.28 -13.54 3.84
N LEU A 131 0.05 -13.28 3.38
CA LEU A 131 -1.14 -13.98 3.85
C LEU A 131 -1.10 -15.47 3.48
N LEU A 132 -0.60 -15.82 2.29
CA LEU A 132 -0.39 -17.21 1.86
C LEU A 132 0.67 -17.91 2.71
N ASN A 133 1.80 -17.25 2.99
CA ASN A 133 2.85 -17.82 3.84
C ASN A 133 2.37 -18.08 5.27
N ILE A 134 1.53 -17.20 5.82
CA ILE A 134 0.92 -17.39 7.14
C ILE A 134 -0.12 -18.52 7.10
N GLY A 135 -0.92 -18.62 6.03
CA GLY A 135 -1.91 -19.68 5.85
C GLY A 135 -1.31 -21.07 5.63
N LEU A 136 -0.09 -21.16 5.07
CA LEU A 136 0.66 -22.41 4.90
C LEU A 136 1.31 -22.92 6.21
N LEU A 137 1.40 -22.08 7.24
CA LEU A 137 2.01 -22.40 8.54
C LEU A 137 0.95 -22.69 9.64
N ARG A 138 -0.34 -22.68 9.30
CA ARG A 138 -1.46 -23.11 10.16
C ARG A 138 -2.01 -24.44 9.67
#